data_AF-A0A9X8EB41-F1
#
_entry.id   AF-A0A9X8EB41-F1
#
_cell.length_a   1.000
_cell.length_b   1.000
_cell.length_c   1.000
_cell.angle_alpha   90.00
_cell.angle_beta   90.00
_cell.angle_gamma   90.00
#
_symmetry.space_group_name_H-M   'P 1'
#
loop_
_entity.id
_entity.type
_entity.pdbx_description
1 polymer ?
#
loop_
_entity_poly.entity_id
_entity_poly.type
_entity_poly.pdbx_seq_one_letter_code
_entity_poly.pdbx_strand_id
1 'polypeptide(L)'
;MADNALFTRKSLLHHVSRVASLPTLSDEKAEYVGYALAGLAFSLWTNDDDDNDDVNKSLSRVWQGHAMVLVGVTAYVEETLVTLPSADRQVLLSCFRQLFVRTLGSPATSPLVKQTVASAIVRIGWSVDVESQRIFVVQSLLLRTIQLLPIDSNIASTMLLSTVDLGTSIRDATTHAAIASTLLSRLPHVQGTLLRRPSSISCLF
;
A
#
# COMPACT_ATOMS: atom_id res chain seq x y z
N MET A 1 22.58 -34.74 22.61
CA MET A 1 21.21 -34.21 22.75
C MET A 1 20.99 -33.36 21.51
N ALA A 2 20.04 -33.72 20.65
CA ALA A 2 19.76 -32.92 19.46
C ALA A 2 19.08 -31.62 19.92
N ASP A 3 19.69 -30.48 19.59
CA ASP A 3 19.03 -29.18 19.73
C ASP A 3 17.75 -29.23 18.88
N ASN A 4 16.60 -29.35 19.53
CA ASN A 4 15.32 -29.16 18.88
C ASN A 4 15.27 -27.69 18.44
N ALA A 5 15.68 -27.42 17.20
CA ALA A 5 15.53 -26.11 16.59
C ALA A 5 14.05 -25.74 16.61
N LEU A 6 13.65 -24.91 17.59
CA LEU A 6 12.30 -24.38 17.72
C LEU A 6 12.03 -23.54 16.47
N PHE A 7 11.24 -24.08 15.56
CA PHE A 7 10.85 -23.40 14.34
C PHE A 7 9.83 -22.31 14.67
N THR A 8 10.29 -21.08 14.82
CA THR A 8 9.43 -19.93 15.17
C THR A 8 8.71 -19.39 13.94
N ARG A 9 7.53 -18.78 14.14
CA ARG A 9 6.79 -18.07 13.08
C ARG A 9 7.65 -16.99 12.40
N LYS A 10 8.53 -16.34 13.16
CA LYS A 10 9.51 -15.36 12.67
C LYS A 10 10.55 -15.98 11.73
N SER A 11 11.10 -17.14 12.07
CA SER A 11 12.02 -17.88 11.20
C SER A 11 11.35 -18.31 9.89
N LEU A 12 10.09 -18.73 9.98
CA LEU A 12 9.26 -19.05 8.82
C LEU A 12 9.03 -17.82 7.93
N LEU A 13 8.66 -16.67 8.51
CA LEU A 13 8.47 -15.41 7.79
C LEU A 13 9.74 -15.04 7.00
N HIS A 14 10.91 -15.13 7.62
CA HIS A 14 12.18 -14.85 6.94
C HIS A 14 12.48 -15.82 5.80
N HIS A 15 12.17 -17.11 5.97
CA HIS A 15 12.33 -18.09 4.90
C HIS A 15 11.39 -17.82 3.72
N VAL A 16 10.10 -17.61 3.99
CA VAL A 16 9.10 -17.32 2.94
C VAL A 16 9.45 -16.00 2.25
N SER A 17 9.92 -14.98 2.98
CA SER A 17 10.42 -13.72 2.43
C SER A 17 11.59 -13.90 1.46
N ARG A 18 12.51 -14.84 1.74
CA ARG A 18 13.61 -15.19 0.81
C ARG A 18 13.08 -15.89 -0.43
N VAL A 19 12.15 -16.83 -0.28
CA VAL A 19 11.51 -17.49 -1.44
C VAL A 19 10.75 -16.46 -2.29
N ALA A 20 10.05 -15.53 -1.65
CA ALA A 20 9.33 -14.44 -2.31
C ALA A 20 10.24 -13.51 -3.11
N SER A 21 11.54 -13.41 -2.77
CA SER A 21 12.52 -12.64 -3.55
C SER A 21 13.08 -13.37 -4.77
N LEU A 22 12.67 -14.62 -5.03
CA LEU A 22 13.14 -15.37 -6.19
C LEU A 22 12.37 -14.93 -7.45
N PRO A 23 13.06 -14.42 -8.49
CA PRO A 23 12.40 -13.99 -9.72
C PRO A 23 12.03 -15.17 -10.64
N THR A 24 12.55 -16.36 -10.38
CA THR A 24 12.39 -17.56 -11.23
C THR A 24 11.17 -18.43 -10.88
N LEU A 25 10.33 -17.99 -9.95
CA LEU A 25 9.09 -18.68 -9.61
C LEU A 25 8.11 -18.65 -10.78
N SER A 26 7.29 -19.69 -10.92
CA SER A 26 6.12 -19.62 -11.81
C SER A 26 5.07 -18.68 -11.23
N ASP A 27 4.18 -18.17 -12.07
CA ASP A 27 3.15 -17.20 -11.68
C ASP A 27 2.30 -17.69 -10.50
N GLU A 28 1.83 -18.93 -10.54
CA GLU A 28 0.96 -19.51 -9.51
C GLU A 28 1.70 -19.71 -8.19
N LYS A 29 2.97 -20.12 -8.26
CA LYS A 29 3.82 -20.30 -7.07
C LYS A 29 4.16 -18.95 -6.46
N ALA A 30 4.46 -17.96 -7.28
CA ALA A 30 4.75 -16.61 -6.81
C ALA A 30 3.54 -15.99 -6.12
N GLU A 31 2.35 -16.11 -6.70
CA GLU A 31 1.10 -15.65 -6.10
C GLU A 31 0.84 -16.33 -4.75
N TYR A 32 0.91 -17.67 -4.71
CA TYR A 32 0.73 -18.43 -3.47
C TYR A 32 1.74 -18.04 -2.39
N VAL A 33 3.02 -17.87 -2.75
CA VAL A 33 4.07 -17.42 -1.82
C VAL A 33 3.76 -16.02 -1.29
N GLY A 34 3.28 -15.11 -2.13
CA GLY A 34 2.84 -13.78 -1.71
C GLY A 34 1.69 -13.83 -0.72
N TYR A 35 0.68 -14.64 -1.00
CA TYR A 35 -0.46 -14.84 -0.12
C TYR A 35 -0.04 -15.41 1.25
N ALA A 36 0.77 -16.47 1.25
CA ALA A 36 1.28 -17.09 2.47
C ALA A 36 2.18 -16.14 3.28
N LEU A 37 3.02 -15.35 2.60
CA LEU A 37 3.86 -14.34 3.23
C LEU A 37 3.01 -13.29 3.96
N ALA A 38 1.94 -12.82 3.33
CA ALA A 38 1.04 -11.84 3.91
C ALA A 38 0.31 -12.39 5.15
N GLY A 39 -0.16 -13.64 5.10
CA GLY A 39 -0.73 -14.32 6.27
C GLY A 39 0.22 -14.37 7.47
N LEU A 40 1.47 -14.76 7.23
CA LEU A 40 2.50 -14.80 8.28
C LEU A 40 2.84 -13.41 8.81
N ALA A 41 2.97 -12.43 7.92
CA ALA A 41 3.26 -11.05 8.28
C ALA A 41 2.17 -10.48 9.20
N PHE A 42 0.90 -10.62 8.80
CA PHE A 42 -0.21 -10.12 9.60
C PHE A 42 -0.34 -10.86 10.94
N SER A 43 -0.15 -12.19 10.95
CA SER A 43 -0.18 -12.97 12.18
C SER A 43 0.90 -12.54 13.17
N LEU A 44 2.08 -12.11 12.72
CA LEU A 44 3.12 -11.60 13.61
C LEU A 44 2.82 -10.17 14.06
N TRP A 45 2.35 -9.33 13.14
CA TRP A 45 1.96 -7.94 13.41
C TRP A 45 0.92 -7.81 14.52
N THR A 46 -0.01 -8.76 14.65
CA THR A 46 -1.06 -8.71 15.68
C THR A 46 -0.65 -9.27 17.04
N ASN A 47 0.45 -10.03 17.12
CA ASN A 47 0.83 -10.77 18.33
C ASN A 47 2.07 -10.19 19.04
N ASP A 48 2.92 -9.41 18.37
CA ASP A 48 4.16 -8.89 18.96
C ASP A 48 4.57 -7.53 18.35
N ASP A 49 4.48 -6.44 19.13
CA ASP A 49 4.79 -5.09 18.63
C ASP A 49 6.28 -4.90 18.31
N ASP A 50 7.18 -5.64 18.99
CA ASP A 50 8.63 -5.60 18.77
C ASP A 50 9.05 -6.24 17.42
N ASP A 51 8.19 -7.03 16.79
CA ASP A 51 8.48 -7.73 15.53
C ASP A 51 8.09 -6.93 14.27
N ASN A 52 7.47 -5.76 14.43
CA ASN A 52 6.98 -4.94 13.31
C ASN A 52 8.08 -4.52 12.34
N ASP A 53 9.30 -4.27 12.83
CA ASP A 53 10.45 -3.97 11.98
C ASP A 53 10.88 -5.17 11.13
N ASP A 54 10.80 -6.37 11.68
CA ASP A 54 11.18 -7.59 10.97
C ASP A 54 10.10 -8.03 9.99
N VAL A 55 8.83 -7.74 10.28
CA VAL A 55 7.72 -7.82 9.32
C VAL A 55 7.96 -6.88 8.15
N ASN A 56 8.22 -5.59 8.41
CA ASN A 56 8.49 -4.60 7.37
C ASN A 56 9.70 -4.98 6.51
N LYS A 57 10.81 -5.43 7.11
CA LYS A 57 11.98 -5.92 6.37
C LYS A 57 11.64 -7.12 5.51
N SER A 58 10.86 -8.07 6.04
CA SER A 58 10.52 -9.30 5.32
C SER A 58 9.58 -9.03 4.14
N LEU A 59 8.57 -8.18 4.34
CA LEU A 59 7.70 -7.69 3.28
C LEU A 59 8.49 -6.90 2.23
N SER A 60 9.56 -6.19 2.61
CA SER A 60 10.31 -5.39 1.64
C SER A 60 11.04 -6.18 0.55
N ARG A 61 11.25 -7.48 0.76
CA ARG A 61 11.94 -8.33 -0.22
C ARG A 61 11.08 -8.71 -1.42
N VAL A 62 9.76 -8.55 -1.34
CA VAL A 62 8.83 -8.92 -2.43
C VAL A 62 9.11 -8.15 -3.73
N TRP A 63 9.63 -6.92 -3.65
CA TRP A 63 9.98 -6.12 -4.84
C TRP A 63 11.22 -6.64 -5.59
N GLN A 64 11.99 -7.54 -4.99
CA GLN A 64 13.16 -8.16 -5.63
C GLN A 64 12.79 -9.42 -6.43
N GLY A 65 11.62 -9.99 -6.15
CA GLY A 65 11.18 -11.24 -6.75
C GLY A 65 10.16 -11.08 -7.85
N HIS A 66 9.39 -12.14 -8.07
CA HIS A 66 8.39 -12.19 -9.13
C HIS A 66 7.20 -11.25 -8.87
N ALA A 67 6.70 -10.60 -9.92
CA ALA A 67 5.61 -9.61 -9.84
C ALA A 67 4.32 -10.16 -9.19
N MET A 68 4.02 -11.44 -9.44
CA MET A 68 2.83 -12.11 -8.88
C MET A 68 2.86 -12.27 -7.36
N VAL A 69 4.02 -12.15 -6.70
CA VAL A 69 4.11 -12.12 -5.23
C VAL A 69 3.31 -10.94 -4.67
N LEU A 70 3.44 -9.76 -5.29
CA LEU A 70 2.69 -8.58 -4.87
C LEU A 70 1.18 -8.73 -5.11
N VAL A 71 0.79 -9.43 -6.17
CA VAL A 71 -0.62 -9.77 -6.45
C VAL A 71 -1.15 -10.68 -5.34
N GLY A 72 -0.42 -11.72 -4.97
CA GLY A 72 -0.80 -12.63 -3.88
C GLY A 72 -0.93 -11.95 -2.53
N VAL A 73 0.00 -11.05 -2.18
CA VAL A 73 -0.11 -10.22 -0.96
C VAL A 73 -1.39 -9.38 -1.00
N THR A 74 -1.70 -8.78 -2.15
CA THR A 74 -2.89 -7.93 -2.32
C THR A 74 -4.18 -8.75 -2.19
N ALA A 75 -4.22 -9.93 -2.81
CA ALA A 75 -5.35 -10.86 -2.72
C ALA A 75 -5.61 -11.28 -1.27
N TYR A 76 -4.56 -11.60 -0.50
CA TYR A 76 -4.68 -11.89 0.92
C TYR A 76 -5.33 -10.72 1.68
N VAL A 77 -4.87 -9.50 1.47
CA VAL A 77 -5.42 -8.33 2.18
C VAL A 77 -6.90 -8.12 1.85
N GLU A 78 -7.29 -8.23 0.58
CA GLU A 78 -8.70 -8.07 0.19
C GLU A 78 -9.59 -9.15 0.81
N GLU A 79 -9.19 -10.41 0.75
CA GLU A 79 -9.95 -11.53 1.32
C GLU A 79 -10.05 -11.42 2.85
N THR A 80 -8.92 -11.11 3.50
CA THR A 80 -8.84 -11.00 4.96
C THR A 80 -9.66 -9.81 5.44
N LEU A 81 -9.71 -8.71 4.70
CA LEU A 81 -10.52 -7.53 5.07
C LEU A 81 -12.02 -7.86 5.15
N VAL A 82 -12.53 -8.67 4.22
CA VAL A 82 -13.95 -9.05 4.18
C VAL A 82 -14.32 -9.98 5.34
N THR A 83 -13.38 -10.82 5.78
CA THR A 83 -13.61 -11.82 6.84
C THR A 83 -13.30 -11.31 8.24
N LEU A 84 -12.44 -10.29 8.39
CA LEU A 84 -12.07 -9.73 9.68
C LEU A 84 -13.21 -8.93 10.33
N PRO A 85 -13.33 -9.01 11.68
CA PRO A 85 -14.14 -8.08 12.44
C PRO A 85 -13.75 -6.64 12.14
N SER A 86 -14.74 -5.74 12.11
CA SER A 86 -14.50 -4.34 11.77
C SER A 86 -13.40 -3.71 12.65
N ALA A 87 -13.35 -4.03 13.95
CA ALA A 87 -12.35 -3.51 14.88
C ALA A 87 -10.88 -3.76 14.42
N ASP A 88 -10.63 -4.87 13.72
CA ASP A 88 -9.28 -5.31 13.36
C ASP A 88 -8.85 -4.90 11.95
N ARG A 89 -9.80 -4.41 11.13
CA ARG A 89 -9.52 -4.01 9.74
C ARG A 89 -8.46 -2.92 9.65
N GLN A 90 -8.45 -1.97 10.58
CA GLN A 90 -7.44 -0.89 10.59
C GLN A 90 -6.03 -1.42 10.90
N VAL A 91 -5.92 -2.48 11.72
CA VAL A 91 -4.64 -3.13 12.02
C VAL A 91 -4.08 -3.80 10.77
N LEU A 92 -4.92 -4.53 10.03
CA LEU A 92 -4.55 -5.13 8.74
C LEU A 92 -4.03 -4.07 7.76
N LEU A 93 -4.79 -2.99 7.57
CA LEU A 93 -4.41 -1.91 6.66
C LEU A 93 -3.12 -1.19 7.09
N SER A 94 -2.86 -1.12 8.39
CA SER A 94 -1.64 -0.52 8.93
C SER A 94 -0.41 -1.39 8.65
N CYS A 95 -0.54 -2.71 8.81
CA CYS A 95 0.52 -3.69 8.50
C CYS A 95 0.99 -3.58 7.03
N PHE A 96 0.06 -3.43 6.09
CA PHE A 96 0.37 -3.42 4.65
C PHE A 96 0.48 -2.02 4.03
N ARG A 97 0.28 -0.95 4.80
CA ARG A 97 0.30 0.43 4.32
C ARG A 97 1.57 0.76 3.53
N GLN A 98 2.74 0.47 4.11
CA GLN A 98 4.01 0.80 3.46
C GLN A 98 4.21 0.00 2.17
N LEU A 99 3.74 -1.25 2.13
CA LEU A 99 3.83 -2.10 0.95
C LEU A 99 2.99 -1.53 -0.21
N PHE A 100 1.76 -1.11 0.06
CA PHE A 100 0.92 -0.52 -0.99
C PHE A 100 1.48 0.79 -1.53
N VAL A 101 1.87 1.71 -0.64
CA VAL A 101 2.42 3.02 -1.03
C VAL A 101 3.70 2.85 -1.86
N ARG A 102 4.61 1.95 -1.45
CA ARG A 102 5.85 1.68 -2.19
C ARG A 102 5.60 1.00 -3.53
N THR A 103 4.68 0.04 -3.59
CA THR A 103 4.36 -0.67 -4.84
C THR A 103 3.83 0.29 -5.90
N LEU A 104 2.99 1.26 -5.52
CA LEU A 104 2.44 2.22 -6.47
C LEU A 104 3.45 3.32 -6.83
N GLY A 105 4.20 3.82 -5.84
CA GLY A 105 5.20 4.87 -6.04
C GLY A 105 6.50 4.41 -6.72
N SER A 106 6.83 3.12 -6.70
CA SER A 106 8.09 2.62 -7.26
C SER A 106 8.06 2.58 -8.79
N PRO A 107 9.04 3.19 -9.49
CA PRO A 107 9.12 3.10 -10.95
C PRO A 107 9.45 1.69 -11.45
N ALA A 108 10.06 0.85 -10.60
CA ALA A 108 10.45 -0.52 -10.96
C ALA A 108 9.29 -1.52 -10.95
N THR A 109 8.14 -1.16 -10.37
CA THR A 109 6.98 -2.05 -10.31
C THR A 109 6.25 -2.07 -11.66
N SER A 110 5.89 -3.26 -12.13
CA SER A 110 5.20 -3.42 -13.41
C SER A 110 3.84 -2.69 -13.42
N PRO A 111 3.41 -2.13 -14.57
CA PRO A 111 2.13 -1.44 -14.68
C PRO A 111 0.93 -2.31 -14.28
N LEU A 112 0.97 -3.60 -14.60
CA LEU A 112 -0.07 -4.57 -14.24
C LEU A 112 -0.24 -4.66 -12.72
N VAL A 113 0.87 -4.85 -11.98
CA VAL A 113 0.81 -4.92 -10.51
C VAL A 113 0.30 -3.61 -9.92
N LYS A 114 0.72 -2.46 -10.45
CA LYS A 114 0.20 -1.17 -10.00
C LYS A 114 -1.30 -1.04 -10.21
N GLN A 115 -1.83 -1.49 -11.34
CA GLN A 115 -3.27 -1.47 -11.60
C GLN A 115 -4.03 -2.40 -10.65
N THR A 116 -3.53 -3.62 -10.43
CA THR A 116 -4.14 -4.58 -9.49
C THR A 116 -4.20 -4.00 -8.08
N VAL A 117 -3.08 -3.47 -7.59
CA VAL A 117 -2.98 -2.87 -6.25
C VAL A 117 -3.85 -1.62 -6.14
N ALA A 118 -3.85 -0.73 -7.15
CA ALA A 118 -4.69 0.47 -7.14
C ALA A 118 -6.18 0.12 -7.09
N SER A 119 -6.62 -0.84 -7.91
CA SER A 119 -7.99 -1.35 -7.91
C SER A 119 -8.35 -1.95 -6.55
N ALA A 120 -7.45 -2.75 -5.96
CA ALA A 120 -7.66 -3.34 -4.65
C ALA A 120 -7.85 -2.29 -3.55
N ILE A 121 -7.01 -1.23 -3.50
CA ILE A 121 -7.17 -0.16 -2.49
C ILE A 121 -8.53 0.52 -2.61
N VAL A 122 -9.05 0.72 -3.83
CA VAL A 122 -10.38 1.28 -4.04
C VAL A 122 -11.46 0.35 -3.52
N ARG A 123 -11.39 -0.95 -3.84
CA ARG A 123 -12.33 -1.97 -3.31
C ARG A 123 -12.29 -2.06 -1.79
N ILE A 124 -11.09 -2.03 -1.20
CA ILE A 124 -10.86 -1.96 0.24
C ILE A 124 -11.57 -0.74 0.84
N GLY A 125 -11.45 0.43 0.22
CA GLY A 125 -12.11 1.66 0.65
C GLY A 125 -13.63 1.54 0.71
N TRP A 126 -14.25 0.86 -0.26
CA TRP A 126 -15.68 0.59 -0.26
C TRP A 126 -16.11 -0.55 0.67
N SER A 127 -15.19 -1.43 1.06
CA SER A 127 -15.45 -2.61 1.90
C SER A 127 -15.35 -2.33 3.40
N VAL A 128 -14.87 -1.15 3.80
CA VAL A 128 -14.79 -0.75 5.21
C VAL A 128 -16.06 -0.01 5.65
N ASP A 129 -16.74 -0.57 6.66
CA ASP A 129 -18.04 -0.06 7.11
C ASP A 129 -17.89 1.24 7.92
N VAL A 130 -16.81 1.34 8.70
CA VAL A 130 -16.57 2.43 9.66
C VAL A 130 -15.92 3.63 8.97
N GLU A 131 -16.46 4.83 9.23
CA GLU A 131 -15.98 6.07 8.63
C GLU A 131 -14.49 6.35 8.94
N SER A 132 -14.01 6.11 10.17
CA SER A 132 -12.60 6.31 10.52
C SER A 132 -11.64 5.45 9.68
N GLN A 133 -12.07 4.25 9.29
CA GLN A 133 -11.30 3.35 8.44
C GLN A 133 -11.32 3.82 6.99
N ARG A 134 -12.47 4.33 6.52
CA ARG A 134 -12.56 4.98 5.20
C ARG A 134 -11.65 6.20 5.12
N ILE A 135 -11.64 7.04 6.14
CA ILE A 135 -10.71 8.18 6.26
C ILE A 135 -9.26 7.69 6.22
N PHE A 136 -8.92 6.62 6.94
CA PHE A 136 -7.59 6.03 6.89
C PHE A 136 -7.19 5.60 5.47
N VAL A 137 -8.07 4.87 4.76
CA VAL A 137 -7.80 4.45 3.37
C VAL A 137 -7.59 5.66 2.46
N VAL A 138 -8.47 6.67 2.54
CA VAL A 138 -8.38 7.89 1.74
C VAL A 138 -7.07 8.63 2.00
N GLN A 139 -6.79 8.97 3.25
CA GLN A 139 -5.65 9.83 3.58
C GLN A 139 -4.32 9.08 3.49
N SER A 140 -4.26 7.86 4.02
CA SER A 140 -3.00 7.12 4.19
C SER A 140 -2.59 6.30 2.98
N LEU A 141 -3.55 5.87 2.14
CA LEU A 141 -3.28 5.06 0.95
C LEU A 141 -3.55 5.84 -0.33
N LEU A 142 -4.78 6.30 -0.55
CA LEU A 142 -5.19 6.89 -1.83
C LEU A 142 -4.49 8.22 -2.11
N LEU A 143 -4.69 9.23 -1.27
CA LEU A 143 -4.09 10.56 -1.45
C LEU A 143 -2.56 10.49 -1.45
N ARG A 144 -1.98 9.69 -0.56
CA ARG A 144 -0.53 9.49 -0.52
C ARG A 144 0.00 8.87 -1.80
N THR A 145 -0.71 7.91 -2.38
CA THR A 145 -0.30 7.29 -3.64
C THR A 145 -0.43 8.25 -4.81
N ILE A 146 -1.54 8.98 -4.90
CA ILE A 146 -1.75 9.97 -5.96
C ILE A 146 -0.61 10.98 -5.99
N GLN A 147 -0.15 11.44 -4.82
CA GLN A 147 1.00 12.33 -4.68
C GLN A 147 2.30 11.75 -5.28
N LEU A 148 2.49 10.43 -5.20
CA LEU A 148 3.69 9.74 -5.68
C LEU A 148 3.63 9.37 -7.17
N LEU A 149 2.43 9.24 -7.73
CA LEU A 149 2.26 8.87 -9.14
C LEU A 149 2.50 10.07 -10.07
N PRO A 150 3.06 9.82 -11.28
CA PRO A 150 3.12 10.83 -12.33
C PRO A 150 1.73 11.38 -12.65
N ILE A 151 1.67 12.69 -12.95
CA ILE A 151 0.41 13.40 -13.21
C ILE A 151 -0.34 12.82 -14.42
N ASP A 152 0.40 12.45 -15.46
CA ASP A 152 -0.17 11.90 -16.70
C ASP A 152 -0.48 10.39 -16.62
N SER A 153 -0.36 9.80 -15.43
CA SER A 153 -0.63 8.38 -15.23
C SER A 153 -2.14 8.12 -15.26
N ASN A 154 -2.60 7.26 -16.16
CA ASN A 154 -3.98 6.76 -16.14
C ASN A 154 -4.37 6.17 -14.78
N ILE A 155 -3.43 5.52 -14.07
CA ILE A 155 -3.64 4.98 -12.73
C ILE A 155 -3.92 6.12 -11.73
N ALA A 156 -3.17 7.23 -11.81
CA ALA A 156 -3.39 8.39 -10.95
C ALA A 156 -4.78 9.01 -11.18
N SER A 157 -5.21 9.13 -12.44
CA SER A 157 -6.55 9.64 -12.79
C SER A 157 -7.66 8.74 -12.26
N THR A 158 -7.56 7.42 -12.43
CA THR A 158 -8.54 6.46 -11.90
C THR A 158 -8.58 6.48 -10.37
N MET A 159 -7.42 6.54 -9.72
CA MET A 159 -7.35 6.65 -8.26
C MET A 159 -7.93 7.97 -7.76
N LEU A 160 -7.66 9.09 -8.43
CA LEU A 160 -8.24 10.40 -8.11
C LEU A 160 -9.76 10.37 -8.17
N LEU A 161 -10.33 9.87 -9.27
CA LEU A 161 -11.78 9.74 -9.43
C LEU A 161 -12.39 8.86 -8.33
N SER A 162 -11.77 7.71 -8.07
CA SER A 162 -12.23 6.79 -7.02
C SER A 162 -12.13 7.41 -5.63
N THR A 163 -11.13 8.25 -5.39
CA THR A 163 -10.95 8.96 -4.12
C THR A 163 -12.03 10.02 -3.91
N VAL A 164 -12.38 10.76 -4.96
CA VAL A 164 -13.48 11.73 -4.93
C VAL A 164 -14.81 11.04 -4.67
N ASP A 165 -15.07 9.94 -5.37
CA ASP A 165 -16.28 9.15 -5.21
C ASP A 165 -16.39 8.60 -3.78
N LEU A 166 -15.34 7.96 -3.26
CA LEU A 166 -15.29 7.49 -1.88
C LEU A 166 -15.45 8.63 -0.86
N GLY A 167 -14.93 9.83 -1.19
CA GLY A 167 -15.05 11.03 -0.37
C GLY A 167 -16.49 11.51 -0.16
N THR A 168 -17.42 11.18 -1.07
CA THR A 168 -18.86 11.48 -0.88
C THR A 168 -19.48 10.72 0.28
N SER A 169 -18.88 9.59 0.66
CA SER A 169 -19.33 8.75 1.76
C SER A 169 -18.80 9.18 3.15
N ILE A 170 -17.91 10.18 3.19
CA ILE A 170 -17.21 10.69 4.38
C ILE A 170 -17.80 12.06 4.75
N ARG A 171 -18.00 12.32 6.05
CA ARG A 171 -18.53 13.59 6.58
C ARG A 171 -17.44 14.51 7.10
N ASP A 172 -16.25 13.99 7.35
CA ASP A 172 -15.11 14.76 7.84
C ASP A 172 -14.60 15.82 6.84
N ALA A 173 -14.75 17.09 7.24
CA ALA A 173 -14.35 18.25 6.44
C ALA A 173 -12.82 18.32 6.21
N THR A 174 -12.01 17.77 7.12
CA THR A 174 -10.55 17.79 6.95
C THR A 174 -10.12 16.87 5.81
N THR A 175 -10.77 15.72 5.67
CA THR A 175 -10.60 14.80 4.55
C THR A 175 -11.04 15.45 3.23
N HIS A 176 -12.18 16.14 3.20
CA HIS A 176 -12.60 16.87 1.98
C HIS A 176 -11.61 17.96 1.58
N ALA A 177 -11.08 18.71 2.55
CA ALA A 177 -10.05 19.72 2.29
C ALA A 177 -8.76 19.09 1.72
N ALA A 178 -8.36 17.92 2.22
CA ALA A 178 -7.19 17.19 1.72
C ALA A 178 -7.40 16.67 0.28
N ILE A 179 -8.61 16.16 -0.04
CA ILE A 179 -8.99 15.75 -1.40
C ILE A 179 -8.96 16.97 -2.33
N ALA A 180 -9.60 18.09 -1.93
CA ALA A 180 -9.63 19.32 -2.71
C ALA A 180 -8.22 19.87 -2.97
N SER A 181 -7.37 19.92 -1.94
CA SER A 181 -5.97 20.34 -2.06
C SER A 181 -5.20 19.45 -3.06
N THR A 182 -5.41 18.14 -3.00
CA THR A 182 -4.76 17.20 -3.92
C THR A 182 -5.23 17.42 -5.36
N LEU A 183 -6.53 17.62 -5.59
CA LEU A 183 -7.08 17.96 -6.91
C LEU A 183 -6.48 19.26 -7.47
N LEU A 184 -6.43 20.31 -6.64
CA LEU A 184 -5.86 21.60 -7.04
C LEU A 184 -4.37 21.50 -7.39
N SER A 185 -3.61 20.68 -6.65
CA SER A 185 -2.18 20.44 -6.93
C SER A 185 -1.93 19.76 -8.29
N ARG A 186 -2.95 19.13 -8.85
CA ARG A 186 -2.90 18.41 -10.13
C ARG A 186 -3.38 19.24 -11.31
N LEU A 187 -3.84 20.47 -11.08
CA LEU A 187 -4.22 21.38 -12.15
C LEU A 187 -2.98 21.94 -12.89
N PRO A 188 -2.95 21.90 -14.23
CA PRO A 188 -1.79 22.35 -15.03
C PRO A 188 -1.35 23.79 -14.72
N HIS A 189 -2.30 24.68 -14.44
CA HIS A 189 -2.04 26.11 -14.19
C HIS A 189 -1.35 26.39 -12.85
N VAL A 190 -1.56 25.54 -11.84
CA VAL A 190 -0.92 25.63 -10.51
C VAL A 190 0.52 25.11 -10.57
N GLN A 191 0.77 24.12 -11.43
CA GLN A 191 2.10 23.55 -11.62
C GLN A 191 3.00 24.48 -12.46
N GLY A 192 2.43 25.11 -13.49
CA GLY A 192 3.12 26.11 -14.31
C GLY A 192 3.58 27.34 -13.51
N THR A 193 2.91 27.69 -12.42
CA THR A 193 3.31 28.80 -11.53
C THR A 193 4.39 28.39 -10.53
N LEU A 194 4.43 27.13 -10.07
CA LEU A 194 5.50 26.59 -9.23
C LEU A 194 6.82 26.39 -10.00
N LEU A 195 6.75 25.91 -11.24
CA LEU A 195 7.92 25.74 -12.11
C LEU A 195 8.44 27.05 -12.72
N ARG A 196 7.62 28.12 -12.76
CA ARG A 196 8.01 29.45 -13.25
C ARG A 196 8.48 30.41 -12.16
N ARG A 197 8.61 30.00 -10.90
CA ARG A 197 9.36 30.82 -9.94
C ARG A 197 10.85 30.68 -10.28
N PRO A 198 11.52 31.73 -10.79
CA PRO A 198 12.97 31.71 -10.82
C PRO A 198 13.45 31.65 -9.38
N SER A 199 14.54 30.91 -9.17
CA SER A 199 15.41 31.00 -8.01
C SER A 199 15.89 32.45 -7.84
N SER A 200 15.05 33.27 -7.22
CA SER A 200 15.35 34.66 -6.86
C SER A 200 15.21 34.81 -5.35
N ILE A 201 15.96 34.00 -4.59
CA ILE A 201 16.36 34.37 -3.23
C ILE A 201 17.83 33.99 -3.08
N SER A 202 18.66 34.76 -3.80
CA SER A 202 20.01 35.08 -3.35
C SER A 202 19.99 36.56 -2.96
N CYS A 203 20.36 36.84 -1.70
CA CYS A 203 20.80 38.13 -1.17
C CYS A 203 19.84 39.33 -1.28
N LEU A 204 19.36 39.83 -0.14
CA LEU A 204 19.75 41.14 0.45
C LEU A 204 18.87 41.50 1.66
N PHE A 205 19.55 41.79 2.77
CA PHE A 205 19.09 42.27 4.09
C PHE A 205 18.41 41.26 5.04
#